data_AF-A0A4S2T900-F1
#
_entry.id   AF-A0A4S2T900-F1
#
_cell.length_a   1.000
_cell.length_b   1.000
_cell.length_c   1.000
_cell.angle_alpha   90.00
_cell.angle_beta   90.00
_cell.angle_gamma   90.00
#
_symmetry.space_group_name_H-M   'P 1'
#
loop_
_entity.id
_entity.type
_entity.pdbx_description
1 polymer ?
#
loop_
_entity_poly.entity_id
_entity_poly.type
_entity_poly.pdbx_seq_one_letter_code
_entity_poly.pdbx_strand_id
1 'polypeptide(L)'
;MSDFVRIRPTADRRVPFARWAVAQTPKIRTSGPDTFTVPVNLLAGMPEDILIGSDIDGHRYVSPEEDEAEGRPAPGAELRGVATADGLTPASVSQQEAEAEEPLPERTDETYAPDSSPLPEPEPAAEADDRPDGVFPCPGCGKEFTTERGRDTHHRRKHADG
;
A
#
# COMPACT_ATOMS: atom_id res chain seq x y z
N MET A 1 10.09 -0.42 18.61
CA MET A 1 9.48 -1.14 17.48
C MET A 1 10.01 -0.49 16.22
N SER A 2 10.51 -1.26 15.25
CA SER A 2 10.92 -0.69 13.97
C SER A 2 9.69 -0.61 13.09
N ASP A 3 9.24 0.61 12.79
CA ASP A 3 8.17 0.84 11.83
C ASP A 3 8.71 0.73 10.41
N PHE A 4 7.91 0.13 9.53
CA PHE A 4 8.25 -0.09 8.12
C PHE A 4 7.13 0.41 7.23
N VAL A 5 7.52 0.98 6.09
CA VAL A 5 6.65 1.50 5.05
C VAL A 5 6.87 0.73 3.76
N ARG A 6 5.81 0.51 2.98
CA ARG A 6 5.88 -0.16 1.68
C ARG A 6 6.02 0.89 0.59
N ILE A 7 7.05 0.76 -0.24
CA ILE A 7 7.30 1.67 -1.36
C ILE A 7 7.22 0.89 -2.66
N ARG A 8 6.44 1.40 -3.61
CA ARG A 8 6.33 0.87 -4.97
C ARG A 8 6.83 1.91 -5.97
N PRO A 9 8.09 1.80 -6.42
CA PRO A 9 8.65 2.70 -7.42
C PRO A 9 8.00 2.52 -8.78
N THR A 10 7.87 3.63 -9.53
CA THR A 10 7.48 3.59 -10.95
C THR A 10 8.50 2.80 -11.77
N ALA A 11 8.09 2.30 -12.94
CA ALA A 11 8.93 1.43 -13.78
C ALA A 11 10.32 2.03 -14.05
N ASP A 12 10.38 3.32 -14.36
CA ASP A 12 11.62 4.05 -14.66
C ASP A 12 12.50 4.29 -13.42
N ARG A 13 11.91 4.27 -12.21
CA ARG A 13 12.60 4.53 -10.93
C ARG A 13 13.00 3.26 -10.18
N ARG A 14 12.59 2.08 -10.64
CA ARG A 14 12.95 0.79 -10.00
C ARG A 14 14.45 0.54 -9.90
N VAL A 15 15.20 0.82 -10.97
CA VAL A 15 16.66 0.60 -11.00
C VAL A 15 17.40 1.53 -10.03
N PRO A 16 17.20 2.87 -10.06
CA PRO A 16 17.86 3.74 -9.11
C PRO A 16 17.42 3.46 -7.66
N PHE A 17 16.14 3.13 -7.43
CA PHE A 17 15.66 2.72 -6.11
C PHE A 17 16.37 1.46 -5.62
N ALA A 18 16.46 0.42 -6.46
CA ALA A 18 17.15 -0.82 -6.10
C ALA A 18 18.63 -0.57 -5.78
N ARG A 19 19.30 0.29 -6.54
CA ARG A 19 20.70 0.70 -6.27
C ARG A 19 20.85 1.39 -4.92
N TRP A 20 19.94 2.29 -4.57
CA TRP A 20 19.93 2.94 -3.26
C TRP A 20 19.65 1.93 -2.14
N ALA A 21 18.69 1.02 -2.34
CA ALA A 21 18.27 0.04 -1.35
C ALA A 21 19.38 -0.96 -0.97
N VAL A 22 20.20 -1.39 -1.94
CA VAL A 22 21.32 -2.31 -1.67
C VAL A 22 22.50 -1.66 -0.95
N ALA A 23 22.59 -0.33 -0.96
CA ALA A 23 23.62 0.43 -0.26
C ALA A 23 23.30 0.63 1.24
N GLN A 24 22.06 0.39 1.66
CA GLN A 24 21.63 0.61 3.05
C GLN A 24 22.16 -0.46 4.02
N THR A 25 22.41 -0.03 5.26
CA THR A 25 22.73 -0.91 6.39
C THR A 25 21.78 -0.59 7.56
N PRO A 26 20.84 -1.47 7.92
CA PRO A 26 20.61 -2.82 7.37
C PRO A 26 20.08 -2.81 5.94
N LYS A 27 20.32 -3.90 5.20
CA LYS A 27 19.84 -4.05 3.82
C LYS A 27 18.31 -4.06 3.79
N ILE A 28 17.76 -3.22 2.93
CA ILE A 28 16.32 -3.15 2.66
C ILE A 28 15.89 -4.44 1.93
N ARG A 29 14.76 -5.02 2.35
CA ARG A 29 14.20 -6.22 1.73
C ARG A 29 13.10 -5.86 0.75
N THR A 30 13.00 -6.62 -0.32
CA THR A 30 11.84 -6.63 -1.22
C THR A 30 10.74 -7.50 -0.61
N SER A 31 9.54 -6.95 -0.47
CA SER A 31 8.34 -7.71 -0.04
C SER A 31 7.51 -8.20 -1.21
N GLY A 32 7.76 -7.69 -2.42
CA GLY A 32 7.12 -8.14 -3.66
C GLY A 32 7.99 -7.86 -4.90
N PRO A 33 7.46 -8.15 -6.11
CA PRO A 33 8.19 -7.94 -7.37
C PRO A 33 8.61 -6.48 -7.62
N ASP A 34 7.80 -5.55 -7.13
CA ASP A 34 7.96 -4.10 -7.29
C ASP A 34 7.80 -3.34 -5.97
N THR A 35 7.71 -4.05 -4.85
CA THR A 35 7.42 -3.47 -3.53
C THR A 35 8.58 -3.70 -2.58
N PHE A 36 9.05 -2.61 -1.95
CA PHE A 36 10.15 -2.60 -0.99
C PHE A 36 9.64 -2.26 0.39
N THR A 37 10.19 -2.91 1.42
CA THR A 37 9.84 -2.63 2.81
C THR A 37 10.97 -1.85 3.46
N VAL A 38 10.75 -0.54 3.63
CA VAL A 38 11.76 0.41 4.06
C VAL A 38 11.48 0.82 5.52
N PRO A 39 12.47 0.75 6.41
CA PRO A 39 12.36 1.35 7.75
C PRO A 39 12.03 2.85 7.67
N VAL A 40 11.10 3.34 8.49
CA VAL A 40 10.65 4.75 8.44
C VAL A 40 11.82 5.73 8.64
N ASN A 41 12.81 5.36 9.46
CA ASN A 41 13.99 6.20 9.69
C ASN A 41 14.91 6.34 8.46
N LEU A 42 14.81 5.46 7.45
CA LEU A 42 15.57 5.58 6.20
C LEU A 42 14.83 6.39 5.14
N LEU A 43 13.51 6.59 5.30
CA LEU A 43 12.69 7.36 4.36
C LEU A 43 13.16 8.81 4.27
N ALA A 44 13.50 9.44 5.41
CA ALA A 44 13.97 10.83 5.47
C ALA A 44 15.34 11.07 4.82
N GLY A 45 16.16 10.03 4.66
CA GLY A 45 17.47 10.11 4.01
C GLY A 45 17.46 9.69 2.54
N MET A 46 16.27 9.42 1.99
CA MET A 46 16.13 8.93 0.62
C MET A 46 16.13 10.10 -0.36
N PRO A 47 16.83 9.97 -1.50
CA PRO A 47 16.79 10.98 -2.55
C PRO A 47 15.36 11.16 -3.07
N GLU A 48 14.87 12.39 -3.15
CA GLU A 48 13.49 12.66 -3.59
C GLU A 48 13.29 12.26 -5.06
N ASP A 49 14.33 12.35 -5.89
CA ASP A 49 14.28 12.00 -7.31
C ASP A 49 13.96 10.52 -7.58
N ILE A 50 14.19 9.63 -6.60
CA ILE A 50 13.79 8.23 -6.67
C ILE A 50 12.40 7.97 -6.07
N LEU A 51 11.86 8.92 -5.30
CA LEU A 51 10.53 8.86 -4.71
C LEU A 51 9.45 9.48 -5.60
N ILE A 52 9.76 10.49 -6.40
CA ILE A 52 8.78 11.17 -7.27
C ILE A 52 7.97 10.17 -8.11
N GLY A 53 6.65 10.19 -7.90
CA GLY A 53 5.68 9.31 -8.57
C GLY A 53 5.57 7.90 -8.01
N SER A 54 6.36 7.53 -7.00
CA SER A 54 6.26 6.23 -6.32
C SER A 54 5.07 6.22 -5.36
N ASP A 55 4.50 5.03 -5.11
CA ASP A 55 3.48 4.87 -4.07
C ASP A 55 4.11 4.48 -2.73
N ILE A 56 3.84 5.26 -1.68
CA ILE A 56 4.26 5.04 -0.30
C ILE A 56 3.02 4.65 0.51
N ASP A 57 2.93 3.38 0.90
CA ASP A 57 1.76 2.78 1.57
C ASP A 57 0.42 3.04 0.85
N GLY A 58 0.47 3.14 -0.48
CA GLY A 58 -0.69 3.41 -1.33
C GLY A 58 -0.94 4.89 -1.63
N HIS A 59 -0.12 5.79 -1.08
CA HIS A 59 -0.17 7.21 -1.38
C HIS A 59 0.95 7.59 -2.36
N ARG A 60 0.57 8.18 -3.49
CA ARG A 60 1.56 8.72 -4.43
C ARG A 60 2.38 9.80 -3.75
N TYR A 61 3.70 9.66 -3.77
CA TYR A 61 4.60 10.69 -3.32
C TYR A 61 4.60 11.84 -4.33
N VAL A 62 4.40 13.05 -3.80
CA VAL A 62 4.44 14.33 -4.51
C VAL A 62 5.60 15.12 -3.89
N SER A 63 6.45 15.70 -4.73
CA SER A 63 7.54 16.55 -4.22
C SER A 63 6.95 17.81 -3.58
N PRO A 64 7.56 18.33 -2.50
CA PRO A 64 7.17 19.63 -1.95
C PRO A 64 7.14 20.75 -3.00
N GLU A 65 8.05 20.73 -3.98
CA GLU A 65 8.08 21.70 -5.08
C GLU A 65 6.87 21.58 -6.01
N GLU A 66 6.40 20.35 -6.25
CA GLU A 66 5.17 20.09 -7.01
C GLU A 66 3.93 20.56 -6.23
N ASP A 67 3.87 20.30 -4.92
CA ASP A 67 2.79 20.78 -4.06
C ASP A 67 2.76 22.31 -3.99
N GLU A 68 3.92 22.97 -3.89
CA GLU A 68 4.03 24.44 -3.94
C GLU A 68 3.55 25.02 -5.29
N ALA A 69 3.92 24.38 -6.40
CA ALA A 69 3.47 24.77 -7.73
C ALA A 69 1.96 24.55 -7.94
N GLU A 70 1.40 23.49 -7.36
CA GLU A 70 -0.04 23.20 -7.36
C GLU A 70 -0.82 24.04 -6.34
N GLY A 71 -0.13 24.83 -5.50
CA GLY A 71 -0.74 25.62 -4.44
C GLY A 71 -1.36 24.78 -3.32
N ARG A 72 -0.92 23.52 -3.16
CA ARG A 72 -1.32 22.71 -2.01
C ARG A 72 -0.57 23.19 -0.76
N PRO A 73 -1.28 23.35 0.37
CA PRO A 73 -0.61 23.62 1.63
C PRO A 73 0.26 22.42 2.01
N ALA A 74 1.49 22.67 2.47
CA ALA A 74 2.40 21.64 2.93
C ALA A 74 1.71 20.70 3.96
N PRO A 75 2.02 19.41 4.01
CA PRO A 75 1.47 18.52 5.02
C PRO A 75 1.86 19.02 6.43
N GLY A 76 0.88 19.53 7.18
CA GLY A 76 1.07 20.18 8.48
C GLY A 76 0.92 21.71 8.46
N ALA A 77 0.90 22.33 7.28
CA ALA A 77 0.38 23.68 7.08
C ALA A 77 -1.15 23.62 7.11
N GLU A 78 -1.70 23.73 8.31
CA GLU A 78 -3.06 24.20 8.55
C GLU A 78 -4.20 23.18 8.35
N LEU A 79 -4.44 22.38 9.40
CA LEU A 79 -5.77 22.42 10.03
C LEU A 79 -5.84 23.65 10.98
N ARG A 80 -5.58 24.85 10.46
CA ARG A 80 -5.70 26.10 11.21
C ARG A 80 -7.18 26.53 11.21
N GLY A 81 -7.98 25.66 11.81
CA GLY A 81 -9.43 25.80 11.99
C GLY A 81 -9.96 24.97 13.17
N VAL A 82 -9.10 24.15 13.81
CA VAL A 82 -9.44 23.46 15.06
C VAL A 82 -8.95 24.31 16.23
N ALA A 83 -9.83 25.19 16.71
CA ALA A 83 -9.81 25.87 18.01
C ALA A 83 -8.42 26.13 18.64
N THR A 84 -7.70 27.14 18.16
CA THR A 84 -6.67 27.79 18.98
C THR A 84 -7.33 28.56 20.14
N ALA A 85 -6.70 28.56 21.33
CA ALA A 85 -7.19 29.26 22.52
C ALA A 85 -7.39 30.79 22.33
N ASP A 86 -6.80 31.37 21.28
CA ASP A 86 -7.00 32.78 20.88
C ASP A 86 -8.30 33.03 20.08
N GLY A 87 -9.03 31.97 19.68
CA GLY A 87 -10.36 32.09 19.03
C GLY A 87 -11.52 32.34 20.00
N LEU A 88 -11.23 32.48 21.29
CA LEU A 88 -12.20 32.80 22.34
C LEU A 88 -12.41 34.32 22.48
N THR A 89 -12.70 35.03 21.39
CA THR A 89 -13.37 36.33 21.54
C THR A 89 -14.86 36.07 21.77
N PRO A 90 -15.47 36.56 22.87
CA PRO A 90 -16.87 36.29 23.22
C PRO A 90 -17.91 36.95 22.29
N ALA A 91 -17.51 37.46 21.13
CA ALA A 91 -18.37 38.27 20.27
C ALA A 91 -19.10 37.50 19.16
N SER A 92 -18.93 36.17 19.06
CA SER A 92 -19.62 35.37 18.03
C SER A 92 -20.28 34.11 18.57
N VAL A 93 -20.67 34.14 19.85
CA VAL A 93 -21.73 33.27 20.37
C VAL A 93 -23.05 34.01 20.16
N SER A 94 -23.53 34.05 18.92
CA SER A 94 -24.96 34.26 18.73
C SER A 94 -25.65 33.03 19.29
N GLN A 95 -26.12 33.17 20.53
CA GLN A 95 -27.04 32.23 21.16
C GLN A 95 -28.22 32.09 20.20
N GLN A 96 -28.30 30.97 19.47
CA GLN A 96 -29.60 30.47 19.06
C GLN A 96 -30.30 30.11 20.37
N GLU A 97 -31.16 31.04 20.78
CA GLU A 97 -32.21 30.86 21.76
C GLU A 97 -32.90 29.53 21.47
N ALA A 98 -32.87 28.64 22.45
CA ALA A 98 -33.55 27.37 22.41
C ALA A 98 -35.06 27.63 22.42
N GLU A 99 -35.64 27.79 21.23
CA GLU A 99 -37.08 27.79 21.04
C GLU A 99 -37.53 26.36 20.73
N ALA A 100 -38.26 25.81 21.70
CA ALA A 100 -39.14 24.64 21.63
C ALA A 100 -38.52 23.28 21.20
N GLU A 101 -38.65 22.32 22.11
CA GLU A 101 -38.58 20.89 21.82
C GLU A 101 -39.58 20.50 20.71
N GLU A 102 -39.16 20.54 19.45
CA GLU A 102 -39.74 19.67 18.42
C GLU A 102 -39.05 18.31 18.54
N PRO A 103 -39.77 17.22 18.84
CA PRO A 103 -39.17 15.90 18.91
C PRO A 103 -38.61 15.55 17.54
N LEU A 104 -37.31 15.20 17.52
CA LEU A 104 -36.66 14.62 16.37
C LEU A 104 -37.54 13.48 15.82
N PRO A 105 -37.80 13.43 14.51
CA PRO A 105 -38.59 12.33 13.94
C PRO A 105 -37.88 11.01 14.26
N GLU A 106 -38.59 10.11 14.95
CA GLU A 106 -38.13 8.76 15.18
C GLU A 106 -37.85 8.12 13.82
N ARG A 107 -36.59 7.73 13.59
CA ARG A 107 -36.22 6.97 12.39
C ARG A 107 -36.97 5.65 12.44
N THR A 108 -38.04 5.54 11.67
CA THR A 108 -38.70 4.25 11.44
C THR A 108 -37.83 3.42 10.51
N ASP A 109 -37.68 2.12 10.83
CA ASP A 109 -36.99 1.10 10.03
C ASP A 109 -37.55 0.93 8.59
N GLU A 110 -38.62 1.66 8.23
CA GLU A 110 -39.28 1.61 6.93
C GLU A 110 -38.55 2.36 5.80
N THR A 111 -37.40 2.99 6.06
CA THR A 111 -36.59 3.59 4.98
C THR A 111 -35.68 2.57 4.28
N TYR A 112 -35.62 1.32 4.75
CA TYR A 112 -34.91 0.25 4.04
C TYR A 112 -35.81 -0.27 2.90
N ALA A 113 -35.55 0.20 1.68
CA ALA A 113 -36.30 -0.23 0.51
C ALA A 113 -36.28 -1.78 0.38
N PRO A 114 -37.40 -2.42 0.03
CA PRO A 114 -37.52 -3.88 -0.07
C PRO A 114 -36.69 -4.51 -1.21
N ASP A 115 -35.88 -3.73 -1.90
CA ASP A 115 -35.05 -4.15 -3.04
C ASP A 115 -33.56 -4.31 -2.69
N SER A 116 -33.25 -4.37 -1.39
CA SER A 116 -31.91 -4.80 -0.95
C SER A 116 -31.79 -6.32 -1.09
N SER A 117 -31.60 -6.77 -2.32
CA SER A 117 -31.23 -8.16 -2.59
C SER A 117 -29.86 -8.44 -1.97
N PRO A 118 -29.72 -9.47 -1.11
CA PRO A 118 -28.42 -9.89 -0.60
C PRO A 118 -27.47 -10.18 -1.76
N LEU A 119 -26.23 -9.69 -1.69
CA LEU A 119 -25.19 -10.11 -2.62
C LEU A 119 -25.05 -11.63 -2.57
N PRO A 120 -24.98 -12.33 -3.72
CA PRO A 120 -24.70 -13.76 -3.72
C PRO A 120 -23.39 -14.02 -3.00
N GLU A 121 -23.41 -14.95 -2.04
CA GLU A 121 -22.21 -15.41 -1.36
C GLU A 121 -21.21 -15.94 -2.41
N PRO A 122 -19.91 -15.60 -2.31
CA PRO A 122 -18.94 -16.12 -3.25
C PRO A 122 -18.93 -17.64 -3.13
N GLU A 123 -19.29 -18.33 -4.21
CA GLU A 123 -19.14 -19.77 -4.29
C GLU A 123 -17.69 -20.12 -3.93
N PRO A 124 -17.46 -21.11 -3.05
CA PRO A 124 -16.10 -21.57 -2.80
C PRO A 124 -15.52 -21.98 -4.14
N ALA A 125 -14.45 -21.29 -4.53
CA ALA A 125 -13.71 -21.54 -5.76
C ALA A 125 -13.57 -23.06 -5.91
N ALA A 126 -14.20 -23.59 -6.95
CA ALA A 126 -14.15 -24.99 -7.30
C ALA A 126 -12.67 -25.43 -7.27
N GLU A 127 -12.36 -26.26 -6.27
CA GLU A 127 -11.14 -27.03 -6.22
C GLU A 127 -11.18 -28.00 -7.40
N ALA A 128 -10.34 -27.76 -8.42
CA ALA A 128 -9.93 -28.76 -9.39
C ALA A 128 -8.85 -28.17 -10.32
N ASP A 129 -7.69 -27.79 -9.79
CA ASP A 129 -6.46 -27.85 -10.60
C ASP A 129 -5.88 -29.26 -10.37
N ASP A 130 -6.54 -30.25 -10.99
CA ASP A 130 -6.05 -31.63 -11.18
C ASP A 130 -4.93 -31.55 -12.22
N ARG A 131 -3.80 -30.95 -11.85
CA ARG A 131 -2.53 -31.17 -12.54
C ARG A 131 -1.93 -32.41 -11.92
N PRO A 132 -1.45 -33.37 -12.71
CA PRO A 132 -0.75 -34.50 -12.14
C PRO A 132 0.41 -33.94 -11.31
N ASP A 133 0.49 -34.35 -10.04
CA ASP A 133 1.69 -34.36 -9.20
C ASP A 133 2.75 -35.21 -9.93
N GLY A 134 3.20 -34.71 -11.07
CA GLY A 134 4.15 -35.33 -11.94
C GLY A 134 5.50 -35.00 -11.38
N VAL A 135 6.10 -35.95 -10.68
CA VAL A 135 7.50 -35.85 -10.31
C VAL A 135 8.32 -35.55 -11.58
N PHE A 136 9.12 -34.48 -11.55
CA PHE A 136 9.93 -34.02 -12.67
C PHE A 136 11.39 -34.47 -12.49
N PRO A 137 11.80 -35.65 -12.99
CA PRO A 137 13.17 -36.13 -12.83
C PRO A 137 14.15 -35.34 -13.71
N CYS A 138 15.34 -35.03 -13.18
CA CYS A 138 16.42 -34.40 -13.94
C CYS A 138 17.07 -35.42 -14.91
N PRO A 139 17.24 -35.09 -16.20
CA PRO A 139 17.85 -36.01 -17.17
C PRO A 139 19.34 -36.26 -16.93
N GLY A 140 20.04 -35.38 -16.19
CA GLY A 140 21.48 -35.51 -15.92
C GLY A 140 21.84 -36.36 -14.70
N CYS A 141 20.95 -36.49 -13.72
CA CYS A 141 21.23 -37.25 -12.48
C CYS A 141 20.03 -38.01 -11.89
N GLY A 142 18.87 -37.98 -12.54
CA GLY A 142 17.65 -38.66 -12.08
C GLY A 142 16.99 -38.03 -10.85
N LYS A 143 17.48 -36.89 -10.35
CA LYS A 143 16.91 -36.26 -9.16
C LYS A 143 15.49 -35.75 -9.41
N GLU A 144 14.59 -36.08 -8.50
CA GLU A 144 13.17 -35.78 -8.56
C GLU A 144 12.86 -34.38 -8.03
N PHE A 145 11.97 -33.67 -8.71
CA PHE A 145 11.49 -32.34 -8.33
C PHE A 145 9.98 -32.29 -8.36
N THR A 146 9.39 -31.52 -7.46
CA THR A 146 7.93 -31.28 -7.42
C THR A 146 7.48 -30.23 -8.43
N THR A 147 8.42 -29.57 -9.12
CA THR A 147 8.13 -28.55 -10.14
C THR A 147 9.11 -28.64 -11.31
N GLU A 148 8.60 -28.42 -12.52
CA GLU A 148 9.40 -28.39 -13.74
C GLU A 148 10.50 -27.32 -13.72
N ARG A 149 10.15 -26.12 -13.23
CA ARG A 149 11.08 -25.00 -13.08
C ARG A 149 12.24 -25.32 -12.13
N GLY A 150 11.98 -26.13 -11.08
CA GLY A 150 12.99 -26.60 -10.14
C GLY A 150 14.00 -27.53 -10.81
N ARG A 151 13.50 -28.52 -11.57
CA ARG A 151 14.33 -29.42 -12.39
C ARG A 151 15.22 -28.67 -13.36
N ASP A 152 14.66 -27.71 -14.10
CA ASP A 152 15.40 -26.97 -15.13
C ASP A 152 16.51 -26.10 -14.54
N THR A 153 16.23 -25.42 -13.42
CA THR A 153 17.22 -24.61 -12.71
C THR A 153 18.35 -25.48 -12.17
N HIS A 154 18.03 -26.65 -11.63
CA HIS A 154 19.02 -27.62 -11.19
C HIS A 154 19.87 -28.12 -12.36
N HIS A 155 19.24 -28.50 -13.48
CA HIS A 155 19.95 -28.99 -14.66
C HIS A 155 20.96 -27.97 -15.18
N ARG A 156 20.55 -26.70 -15.32
CA ARG A 156 21.44 -25.62 -15.76
C ARG A 156 22.56 -25.28 -14.76
N ARG A 157 22.42 -25.62 -13.48
CA ARG A 157 23.45 -25.30 -12.46
C ARG A 157 24.41 -26.45 -12.20
N LYS A 158 23.98 -27.68 -12.44
CA LYS A 158 24.74 -28.90 -12.10
C LYS A 158 25.26 -29.65 -13.32
N HIS A 159 24.69 -29.39 -14.50
CA HIS A 159 25.00 -30.10 -15.75
C HIS A 159 25.27 -29.16 -16.93
N ALA A 160 25.49 -27.85 -16.70
CA ALA A 160 25.74 -26.88 -17.77
C ALA A 160 27.22 -26.58 -18.05
N ASP A 161 28.14 -27.29 -17.40
CA ASP A 161 29.55 -27.26 -17.79
C ASP A 161 29.76 -28.23 -18.94
N GLY A 162 29.76 -27.68 -20.16
CA GLY A 162 30.27 -28.33 -21.37
C GLY A 162 31.76 -28.11 -21.51
#